data_AF-A0A8J6NJ72-F1
#
_entry.id   AF-A0A8J6NJ72-F1
#
_cell.length_a   1.000
_cell.length_b   1.000
_cell.length_c   1.000
_cell.angle_alpha   90.00
_cell.angle_beta   90.00
_cell.angle_gamma   90.00
#
_symmetry.space_group_name_H-M   'P 1'
#
loop_
_entity.id
_entity.type
_entity.pdbx_description
1 polymer ?
#
loop_
_entity_poly.entity_id
_entity_poly.type
_entity_poly.pdbx_seq_one_letter_code
_entity_poly.pdbx_strand_id
1 'polypeptide(L)' 'MKSLMEKYHREYPQFGFLQHKGYPTKAHKAAIRKYDCCPIHRQSFKGVKEYL' A
#
# COMPACT_ATOMS: atom_id res chain seq x y z
N MET A 1 -7.83 -19.88 -5.82
CA MET A 1 -8.42 -18.55 -6.09
C MET A 1 -7.49 -17.48 -5.51
N LYS A 2 -6.89 -16.62 -6.32
CA LYS A 2 -5.93 -15.59 -5.83
C LYS A 2 -6.69 -14.46 -5.14
N SER A 3 -6.24 -14.05 -3.95
CA SER A 3 -6.88 -12.96 -3.21
C SER A 3 -6.70 -11.61 -3.90
N LEU A 4 -7.59 -10.65 -3.64
CA LEU A 4 -7.47 -9.29 -4.18
C LEU A 4 -6.12 -8.65 -3.82
N MET A 5 -5.64 -8.86 -2.60
CA MET A 5 -4.36 -8.32 -2.13
C MET A 5 -3.15 -8.98 -2.81
N GLU A 6 -3.27 -10.23 -3.25
CA GLU A 6 -2.23 -10.87 -4.07
C GLU A 6 -2.15 -10.21 -5.46
N LYS A 7 -3.29 -9.83 -6.05
CA LYS A 7 -3.30 -9.09 -7.34
C LYS A 7 -2.61 -7.74 -7.18
N TYR A 8 -2.98 -6.97 -6.15
CA TYR A 8 -2.34 -5.68 -5.88
C TYR A 8 -0.88 -5.80 -5.50
N HIS A 9 -0.45 -6.88 -4.84
CA HIS A 9 0.96 -7.11 -4.59
C HIS A 9 1.75 -7.40 -5.88
N ARG A 10 1.15 -8.06 -6.88
CA ARG A 10 1.81 -8.26 -8.18
C ARG A 10 1.96 -6.95 -8.95
N GLU A 11 0.96 -6.08 -8.87
CA GLU A 11 0.94 -4.79 -9.55
C GLU A 11 1.82 -3.73 -8.85
N TYR A 12 1.80 -3.74 -7.51
CA TYR A 12 2.57 -2.82 -6.67
C TYR A 12 3.39 -3.58 -5.62
N PRO A 13 4.44 -4.33 -6.03
CA PRO A 13 5.21 -5.21 -5.16
C PRO A 13 5.89 -4.47 -3.99
N GLN A 14 6.26 -3.21 -4.20
CA GLN A 14 6.97 -2.39 -3.22
C GLN A 14 6.16 -2.09 -1.95
N PHE A 15 4.84 -2.22 -1.98
CA PHE A 15 3.97 -1.94 -0.82
C PHE A 15 3.64 -3.17 0.01
N GLY A 16 4.05 -4.39 -0.38
CA GLY A 16 3.88 -5.58 0.48
C GLY A 16 2.42 -5.96 0.77
N PHE A 17 1.46 -5.62 -0.10
CA PHE A 17 0.02 -5.84 0.15
C PHE A 17 -0.35 -7.28 0.53
N LEU A 18 0.39 -8.28 0.04
CA LEU A 18 0.16 -9.68 0.41
C LEU A 18 0.36 -9.93 1.92
N GLN A 19 1.28 -9.20 2.56
CA GLN A 19 1.65 -9.41 3.96
C GLN A 19 0.68 -8.74 4.94
N HIS A 20 0.27 -7.50 4.67
CA HIS A 20 -0.52 -6.70 5.60
C HIS A 20 -1.83 -6.17 5.02
N LYS A 21 -2.20 -6.53 3.80
CA LYS A 21 -3.53 -6.27 3.21
C LYS A 21 -3.96 -4.78 3.20
N GLY A 22 -2.98 -3.87 3.15
CA GLY A 22 -3.22 -2.42 3.20
C GLY A 22 -3.43 -1.82 4.61
N TYR A 23 -3.28 -2.60 5.69
CA TYR A 23 -3.24 -2.03 7.04
C TYR A 23 -1.96 -1.20 7.25
N PRO A 24 -2.00 -0.10 8.04
CA PRO A 24 -0.93 0.89 8.17
C PRO A 24 0.21 0.42 9.09
N THR A 25 0.79 -0.74 8.76
CA THR A 25 1.96 -1.30 9.44
C THR A 25 3.19 -0.39 9.27
N LYS A 26 4.23 -0.61 10.09
CA LYS A 26 5.50 0.10 9.94
C LYS A 26 6.07 -0.07 8.53
N ALA A 27 6.00 -1.29 7.98
CA ALA A 27 6.45 -1.60 6.63
C ALA A 27 5.65 -0.83 5.57
N HIS A 28 4.32 -0.82 5.67
CA HIS A 28 3.47 -0.11 4.70
C HIS A 28 3.71 1.40 4.71
N LYS A 29 3.82 2.00 5.89
CA LYS A 29 4.15 3.43 6.02
C LYS A 29 5.54 3.76 5.49
N ALA A 30 6.51 2.87 5.67
CA ALA A 30 7.84 3.04 5.10
C ALA A 30 7.83 2.95 3.57
N ALA A 31 7.01 2.06 3.00
CA ALA A 31 6.85 1.96 1.56
C ALA A 31 6.20 3.22 0.97
N ILE A 32 5.12 3.73 1.56
CA ILE A 32 4.48 4.98 1.12
C ILE A 32 5.45 6.15 1.20
N ARG A 33 6.26 6.25 2.26
CA ARG A 33 7.30 7.29 2.36
C ARG A 33 8.38 7.22 1.31
N LYS A 34 8.66 6.02 0.81
CA LYS A 34 9.78 5.77 -0.11
C LYS A 34 9.36 5.85 -1.58
N TYR A 35 8.12 5.48 -1.88
CA TYR A 35 7.63 5.31 -3.25
C TYR A 35 6.36 6.12 -3.53
N ASP A 36 6.01 7.05 -2.64
CA ASP A 36 4.73 7.78 -2.61
C ASP A 36 3.52 6.85 -2.57
N CYS A 37 2.31 7.41 -2.60
CA CYS A 37 1.09 6.60 -2.66
C CYS A 37 0.78 6.15 -4.10
N CYS A 38 0.23 4.93 -4.24
CA CYS A 38 -0.27 4.42 -5.52
C CYS A 38 -1.81 4.58 -5.67
N PRO A 39 -2.38 4.42 -6.89
CA PRO A 39 -3.78 4.74 -7.19
C PRO A 39 -4.83 4.03 -6.33
N ILE A 40 -4.49 2.87 -5.74
CA ILE A 40 -5.42 2.11 -4.88
C ILE A 40 -5.38 2.54 -3.41
N HIS A 41 -4.46 3.43 -3.02
CA HIS A 41 -4.46 3.97 -1.67
C HIS A 41 -5.61 4.95 -1.48
N ARG A 42 -6.22 4.92 -0.29
CA ARG A 42 -7.29 5.84 0.07
C ARG A 42 -6.69 7.20 0.40
N GLN A 43 -6.81 8.14 -0.54
CA GLN A 43 -6.20 9.48 -0.46
C GLN A 43 -6.66 10.29 0.75
N SER A 44 -7.84 10.01 1.31
CA SER A 44 -8.34 10.69 2.52
C SER A 44 -7.68 10.20 3.82
N PHE A 45 -6.94 9.08 3.79
CA PHE A 45 -6.39 8.48 5.00
C PHE A 45 -5.12 9.19 5.46
N LYS A 46 -5.01 9.36 6.79
CA LYS A 46 -3.78 9.85 7.43
C LYS A 46 -2.63 8.89 7.16
N GLY A 47 -1.50 9.40 6.70
CA GLY A 47 -0.33 8.64 6.24
C GLY A 47 -0.33 8.34 4.75
N VAL A 48 -1.40 8.69 4.01
CA VAL A 48 -1.47 8.64 2.54
C VAL A 48 -1.55 10.05 1.97
N LYS A 49 -2.45 10.89 2.50
CA LYS A 49 -2.67 12.26 2.02
C LYS A 49 -1.42 13.15 2.02
N GLU A 50 -0.44 12.83 2.87
CA GLU A 50 0.82 13.56 3.00
C GLU A 50 1.85 13.15 1.93
N TYR A 51 1.58 12.11 1.16
CA TYR A 51 2.45 11.52 0.13
C TYR A 51 1.71 11.35 -1.21
N LEU A 52 0.77 12.28 -1.48
CA LEU A 52 0.11 12.45 -2.78
C LEU A 52 1.03 13.13 -3.78
#